data_AF-A0A095SN59-F1
#
_entry.id   AF-A0A095SN59-F1
#
_cell.length_a   1.000
_cell.length_b   1.000
_cell.length_c   1.000
_cell.angle_alpha   90.00
_cell.angle_beta   90.00
_cell.angle_gamma   90.00
#
_symmetry.space_group_name_H-M   'P 1'
#
loop_
_entity.id
_entity.type
_entity.pdbx_description
1 polymer ?
#
loop_
_entity_poly.entity_id
_entity_poly.type
_entity_poly.pdbx_seq_one_letter_code
_entity_poly.pdbx_strand_id
1 'polypeptide(L)'
;MQRTGLILASLLVVMVSPLVSAQETDTLSTLRQDLGSGSLRPVLERQDIVNLPAAVLDRWLADTSFQGFAITGFNQDSERFAARLRLQHRDQDSENVSFIRIAGRVGDDYTIDQFYDYGSGLNLSELAKQAKWLKTAQGQQFLVMLSRDPGSAELEALADSRTPFLALWLAQCIGQPCESKALNAQLPIDEPAIWTLRRGFAWEDRDTALSSLRGLRQKLGDDPWLWRITGIYAHYYQHCDWIIKDLQEAWTASGSDALADSALQCTLSSMEHDENSSSAGTHFLDRLSETIGRERLSRAINAYYLQDQRPVPSVFSPWIIGQTGE
;
A
#
# COMPACT_ATOMS: atom_id res chain seq x y z
N MET A 1 -67.80 8.74 -24.93
CA MET A 1 -68.16 9.00 -23.52
C MET A 1 -67.19 8.24 -22.64
N GLN A 2 -66.41 8.97 -21.84
CA GLN A 2 -65.47 8.44 -20.84
C GLN A 2 -66.22 7.88 -19.62
N ARG A 3 -65.62 6.88 -18.96
CA ARG A 3 -65.54 6.69 -17.50
C ARG A 3 -64.54 5.57 -17.21
N THR A 4 -63.31 5.93 -16.82
CA THR A 4 -62.75 5.80 -15.45
C THR A 4 -62.64 4.36 -14.93
N GLY A 5 -61.39 3.88 -14.84
CA GLY A 5 -60.95 2.84 -13.93
C GLY A 5 -59.51 3.15 -13.51
N LEU A 6 -59.35 3.64 -12.28
CA LEU A 6 -58.06 3.78 -11.60
C LEU A 6 -57.39 2.41 -11.51
N ILE A 7 -56.11 2.31 -11.86
CA ILE A 7 -55.26 1.23 -11.34
C ILE A 7 -54.05 1.86 -10.67
N LEU A 8 -53.97 1.54 -9.38
CA LEU A 8 -52.97 1.80 -8.37
C LEU A 8 -51.53 1.70 -8.91
N ALA A 9 -50.77 2.80 -8.82
CA ALA A 9 -49.32 2.76 -8.92
C ALA A 9 -48.75 2.36 -7.56
N SER A 10 -48.31 1.10 -7.44
CA SER A 10 -47.54 0.64 -6.28
C SER A 10 -46.18 1.32 -6.24
N LEU A 11 -45.98 2.23 -5.29
CA LEU A 11 -44.65 2.73 -4.95
C LEU A 11 -43.81 1.56 -4.39
N LEU A 12 -42.84 1.09 -5.17
CA LEU A 12 -41.68 0.39 -4.61
C LEU A 12 -40.86 1.42 -3.83
N VAL A 13 -40.98 1.41 -2.50
CA VAL A 13 -40.00 2.03 -1.61
C VAL A 13 -38.75 1.17 -1.67
N VAL A 14 -37.82 1.53 -2.56
CA VAL A 14 -36.45 1.04 -2.49
C VAL A 14 -35.84 1.69 -1.24
N MET A 15 -35.67 0.90 -0.18
CA MET A 15 -34.84 1.26 0.96
C MET A 15 -33.39 1.32 0.46
N VAL A 16 -32.98 2.47 -0.04
CA VAL A 16 -31.57 2.79 -0.29
C VAL A 16 -30.94 2.99 1.08
N SER A 17 -30.17 2.00 1.54
CA SER A 17 -29.27 2.18 2.68
C SER A 17 -28.34 3.35 2.34
N PRO A 18 -28.22 4.38 3.19
CA PRO A 18 -27.25 5.43 2.95
C PRO A 18 -25.85 4.83 3.14
N LEU A 19 -25.17 4.56 2.03
CA LEU A 19 -23.72 4.72 2.00
C LEU A 19 -23.48 6.14 2.48
N VAL A 20 -22.80 6.30 3.62
CA VAL A 20 -22.30 7.60 4.07
C VAL A 20 -21.31 8.05 3.00
N SER A 21 -21.83 8.69 1.95
CA SER A 21 -21.01 9.42 1.01
C SER A 21 -20.40 10.53 1.83
N ALA A 22 -19.09 10.46 2.08
CA ALA A 22 -18.37 11.58 2.66
C ALA A 22 -18.76 12.81 1.84
N GLN A 23 -19.36 13.80 2.49
CA GLN A 23 -19.82 15.00 1.81
C GLN A 23 -18.59 15.66 1.19
N GLU A 24 -18.64 15.90 -0.12
CA GLU A 24 -17.54 16.54 -0.83
C GLU A 24 -17.30 17.92 -0.21
N THR A 25 -16.17 18.11 0.46
CA THR A 25 -15.75 19.40 0.99
C THR A 25 -14.84 20.09 -0.01
N ASP A 26 -14.72 21.42 0.10
CA ASP A 26 -13.81 22.20 -0.75
C ASP A 26 -12.38 21.65 -0.65
N THR A 27 -11.91 21.37 0.58
CA THR A 27 -10.61 20.71 0.83
C THR A 27 -10.44 19.40 0.05
N LEU A 28 -11.43 18.50 0.11
CA LEU A 28 -11.35 17.19 -0.55
C LEU A 28 -11.35 17.33 -2.07
N SER A 29 -12.18 18.23 -2.61
CA SER A 29 -12.26 18.53 -4.03
C SER A 29 -10.93 19.09 -4.56
N THR A 30 -10.38 20.11 -3.89
CA THR A 30 -9.09 20.71 -4.25
C THR A 30 -7.95 19.69 -4.13
N LEU A 31 -7.91 18.89 -3.07
CA LEU A 31 -6.89 17.84 -2.92
C LEU A 31 -6.94 16.82 -4.07
N ARG A 32 -8.13 16.42 -4.52
CA ARG A 32 -8.27 15.54 -5.70
C ARG A 32 -7.82 16.22 -6.99
N GLN A 33 -8.09 17.51 -7.16
CA GLN A 33 -7.63 18.27 -8.31
C GLN A 33 -6.09 18.33 -8.36
N ASP A 34 -5.45 18.60 -7.23
CA ASP A 34 -3.99 18.65 -7.11
C ASP A 34 -3.35 17.30 -7.46
N LEU A 35 -3.90 16.21 -6.92
CA LEU A 35 -3.48 14.82 -7.22
C LEU A 35 -3.80 14.41 -8.66
N GLY A 36 -4.83 15.01 -9.28
CA GLY A 36 -5.25 14.74 -10.66
C GLY A 36 -4.19 15.06 -11.72
N SER A 37 -3.16 15.82 -11.36
CA SER A 37 -1.99 16.07 -12.21
C SER A 37 -1.12 14.83 -12.44
N GLY A 38 -1.32 13.75 -11.68
CA GLY A 38 -0.45 12.56 -11.71
C GLY A 38 0.88 12.78 -10.99
N SER A 39 0.99 13.82 -10.17
CA SER A 39 2.20 14.18 -9.42
C SER A 39 1.83 14.64 -8.01
N LEU A 40 2.72 14.39 -7.04
CA LEU A 40 2.59 14.92 -5.68
C LEU A 40 2.97 16.40 -5.59
N ARG A 41 3.56 16.99 -6.64
CA ARG A 41 4.09 18.35 -6.59
C ARG A 41 3.05 19.40 -6.16
N PRO A 42 1.83 19.46 -6.73
CA PRO A 42 0.86 20.50 -6.32
C PRO A 42 0.42 20.36 -4.85
N VAL A 43 0.33 19.12 -4.35
CA VAL A 43 0.02 18.83 -2.95
C VAL A 43 1.17 19.30 -2.05
N LEU A 44 2.41 19.00 -2.44
CA LEU A 44 3.61 19.39 -1.69
C LEU A 44 3.90 20.89 -1.77
N GLU A 45 3.46 21.61 -2.80
CA GLU A 45 3.55 23.08 -2.87
C GLU A 45 2.68 23.76 -1.80
N ARG A 46 1.68 23.06 -1.25
CA ARG A 46 0.81 23.53 -0.15
C ARG A 46 1.35 23.20 1.24
N GLN A 47 2.58 22.70 1.34
CA GLN A 47 3.17 22.40 2.62
C GLN A 47 3.55 23.67 3.39
N ASP A 48 3.13 23.72 4.65
CA ASP A 48 3.50 24.69 5.68
C ASP A 48 4.37 24.03 6.75
N ILE A 49 5.14 22.99 6.38
CA ILE A 49 6.11 22.34 7.26
C ILE A 49 7.31 23.29 7.34
N VAL A 50 7.10 24.36 8.11
CA VAL A 50 7.98 25.50 8.26
C VAL A 50 9.37 24.94 8.58
N ASN A 51 10.36 25.23 7.72
CA ASN A 51 11.80 24.93 7.86
C ASN A 51 12.40 23.73 7.08
N LEU A 52 11.74 23.16 6.07
CA LEU A 52 12.44 22.26 5.14
C LEU A 52 13.29 23.04 4.12
N PRO A 53 14.58 22.69 3.92
CA PRO A 53 15.39 23.33 2.87
C PRO A 53 14.83 23.05 1.48
N ALA A 54 14.77 24.07 0.61
CA ALA A 54 14.28 23.94 -0.76
C ALA A 54 14.97 22.81 -1.55
N ALA A 55 16.27 22.61 -1.35
CA ALA A 55 17.02 21.52 -1.99
C ALA A 55 16.54 20.10 -1.60
N VAL A 56 15.90 19.95 -0.43
CA VAL A 56 15.26 18.68 -0.02
C VAL A 56 13.96 18.51 -0.78
N LEU A 57 13.13 19.56 -0.80
CA LEU A 57 11.84 19.55 -1.48
C LEU A 57 12.03 19.32 -2.99
N ASP A 58 12.89 20.08 -3.66
CA ASP A 58 13.09 20.01 -5.12
C ASP A 58 13.54 18.62 -5.63
N ARG A 59 14.18 17.81 -4.78
CA ARG A 59 14.63 16.45 -5.14
C ARG A 59 13.72 15.33 -4.66
N TRP A 60 13.04 15.53 -3.53
CA TRP A 60 11.82 14.78 -3.22
C TRP A 60 10.76 14.94 -4.33
N LEU A 61 10.74 16.10 -4.97
CA LEU A 61 9.85 16.50 -6.06
C LEU A 61 10.36 16.13 -7.46
N ALA A 62 11.43 15.33 -7.59
CA ALA A 62 11.82 14.80 -8.88
C ALA A 62 10.71 13.86 -9.39
N ASP A 63 9.76 14.44 -10.13
CA ASP A 63 8.62 13.85 -10.83
C ASP A 63 8.33 12.39 -10.44
N THR A 64 7.87 12.17 -9.20
CA THR A 64 7.30 10.88 -8.83
C THR A 64 5.92 10.80 -9.47
N SER A 65 5.93 10.50 -10.77
CA SER A 65 4.72 10.37 -11.55
C SER A 65 4.00 9.09 -11.15
N PHE A 66 2.71 9.22 -10.81
CA PHE A 66 1.85 8.09 -10.55
C PHE A 66 0.78 7.98 -11.64
N GLN A 67 0.42 6.75 -12.00
CA GLN A 67 -0.61 6.46 -13.00
C GLN A 67 -2.02 6.60 -12.43
N GLY A 68 -2.15 6.44 -11.12
CA GLY A 68 -3.43 6.54 -10.44
C GLY A 68 -3.24 6.80 -8.94
N PHE A 69 -4.30 7.29 -8.32
CA PHE A 69 -4.34 7.51 -6.89
C PHE A 69 -5.70 7.14 -6.32
N ALA A 70 -5.75 6.93 -5.01
CA ALA A 70 -6.98 6.83 -4.24
C ALA A 70 -6.83 7.58 -2.91
N ILE A 71 -7.88 8.27 -2.50
CA ILE A 71 -8.01 8.78 -1.13
C ILE A 71 -8.78 7.72 -0.35
N THR A 72 -8.07 6.92 0.43
CA THR A 72 -8.58 5.71 1.08
C THR A 72 -9.17 5.99 2.46
N GLY A 73 -8.96 7.21 2.95
CA GLY A 73 -9.69 7.76 4.08
C GLY A 73 -9.52 9.27 4.14
N PHE A 74 -10.60 9.96 4.45
CA PHE A 74 -10.61 11.41 4.61
C PHE A 74 -11.46 11.75 5.83
N ASN A 75 -10.93 12.61 6.70
CA ASN A 75 -11.67 13.17 7.82
C ASN A 75 -11.40 14.67 7.88
N GLN A 76 -12.43 15.45 8.17
CA GLN A 76 -12.36 16.90 8.24
C GLN A 76 -13.28 17.41 9.35
N ASP A 77 -12.80 18.41 10.09
CA ASP A 77 -13.61 19.28 10.95
C ASP A 77 -13.55 20.74 10.45
N SER A 78 -13.94 21.71 11.28
CA SER A 78 -13.97 23.13 10.88
C SER A 78 -12.58 23.76 10.70
N GLU A 79 -11.51 23.15 11.21
CA GLU A 79 -10.16 23.72 11.22
C GLU A 79 -9.11 22.80 10.59
N ARG A 80 -9.31 21.48 10.70
CA ARG A 80 -8.32 20.45 10.38
C ARG A 80 -8.88 19.43 9.41
N PHE A 81 -7.99 18.90 8.57
CA PHE A 81 -8.25 17.68 7.81
C PHE A 81 -7.11 16.67 8.00
N ALA A 82 -7.42 15.41 7.73
CA ALA A 82 -6.44 14.35 7.53
C ALA A 82 -6.88 13.45 6.37
N ALA A 83 -5.95 13.12 5.50
CA ALA A 83 -6.17 12.26 4.35
C ALA A 83 -5.15 11.11 4.32
N ARG A 84 -5.62 9.94 3.90
CA ARG A 84 -4.82 8.75 3.57
C ARG A 84 -4.86 8.59 2.06
N LEU A 85 -3.68 8.58 1.46
CA LEU A 85 -3.48 8.52 0.03
C LEU A 85 -2.80 7.21 -0.32
N ARG A 86 -3.26 6.58 -1.38
CA ARG A 86 -2.58 5.47 -2.05
C ARG A 86 -2.21 5.92 -3.45
N LEU A 87 -0.93 5.84 -3.80
CA LEU A 87 -0.39 6.22 -5.11
C LEU A 87 0.10 4.98 -5.84
N GLN A 88 -0.27 4.82 -7.11
CA GLN A 88 0.17 3.73 -7.98
C GLN A 88 1.19 4.27 -8.97
N HIS A 89 2.45 3.89 -8.82
CA HIS A 89 3.55 4.43 -9.61
C HIS A 89 3.65 3.79 -10.99
N ARG A 90 4.25 4.52 -11.94
CA ARG A 90 4.56 4.00 -13.26
C ARG A 90 5.89 3.24 -13.18
N ASP A 91 5.82 1.91 -13.16
CA ASP A 91 6.98 1.09 -13.50
C ASP A 91 6.56 -0.10 -14.37
N GLN A 92 7.43 -0.51 -15.29
CA GLN A 92 7.08 -1.40 -16.40
C GLN A 92 6.95 -2.88 -15.98
N ASP A 93 7.48 -3.27 -14.81
CA ASP A 93 7.53 -4.67 -14.39
C ASP A 93 7.23 -4.92 -12.88
N SER A 94 6.92 -3.89 -12.09
CA SER A 94 6.49 -4.05 -10.69
C SER A 94 5.46 -3.00 -10.29
N GLU A 95 4.35 -3.45 -9.72
CA GLU A 95 3.35 -2.55 -9.13
C GLU A 95 3.88 -1.91 -7.85
N ASN A 96 4.52 -0.76 -8.00
CA ASN A 96 4.99 0.03 -6.87
C ASN A 96 3.85 0.92 -6.36
N VAL A 97 3.46 0.70 -5.11
CA VAL A 97 2.42 1.49 -4.43
C VAL A 97 3.01 2.19 -3.22
N SER A 98 2.74 3.50 -3.10
CA SER A 98 3.05 4.26 -1.89
C SER A 98 1.78 4.56 -1.11
N PHE A 99 1.90 4.54 0.20
CA PHE A 99 0.85 4.99 1.10
C PHE A 99 1.34 6.21 1.86
N ILE A 100 0.57 7.28 1.79
CA ILE A 100 0.94 8.57 2.37
C ILE A 100 -0.19 9.03 3.27
N ARG A 101 0.16 9.60 4.41
CA ARG A 101 -0.77 10.37 5.24
C ARG A 101 -0.40 11.84 5.19
N ILE A 102 -1.38 12.67 4.91
CA ILE A 102 -1.26 14.13 5.02
C ILE A 102 -2.29 14.67 6.01
N ALA A 103 -1.97 15.76 6.69
CA ALA A 103 -2.92 16.53 7.48
C ALA A 103 -2.51 18.01 7.53
N GLY A 104 -3.49 18.86 7.83
CA GLY A 104 -3.26 20.29 8.00
C GLY A 104 -4.56 21.08 8.06
N ARG A 105 -4.53 22.34 7.59
CA ARG A 105 -5.66 23.28 7.69
C ARG A 105 -6.59 23.16 6.49
N VAL A 106 -7.90 23.25 6.73
CA VAL A 106 -8.96 23.11 5.71
C VAL A 106 -9.07 24.35 4.81
N GLY A 107 -9.71 24.19 3.65
CA GLY A 107 -9.99 25.27 2.70
C GLY A 107 -9.70 24.86 1.25
N ASP A 108 -10.11 25.69 0.29
CA ASP A 108 -9.62 25.63 -1.10
C ASP A 108 -8.13 26.02 -1.20
N ASP A 109 -7.64 26.77 -0.23
CA ASP A 109 -6.24 27.09 0.03
C ASP A 109 -5.62 26.20 1.13
N TYR A 110 -6.11 24.97 1.30
CA TYR A 110 -5.63 24.05 2.35
C TYR A 110 -4.11 23.98 2.42
N THR A 111 -3.60 23.77 3.63
CA THR A 111 -2.16 23.67 3.89
C THR A 111 -1.82 22.33 4.53
N ILE A 112 -0.59 21.86 4.34
CA ILE A 112 -0.10 20.59 4.87
C ILE A 112 0.96 20.87 5.92
N ASP A 113 0.69 20.54 7.18
CA ASP A 113 1.66 20.65 8.28
C ASP A 113 2.12 19.29 8.81
N GLN A 114 1.52 18.20 8.33
CA GLN A 114 1.93 16.82 8.59
C GLN A 114 1.97 16.04 7.28
N PHE A 115 3.09 15.33 7.08
CA PHE A 115 3.28 14.41 5.97
C PHE A 115 4.04 13.19 6.49
N TYR A 116 3.51 12.00 6.19
CA TYR A 116 4.12 10.73 6.52
C TYR A 116 4.05 9.79 5.31
N ASP A 117 5.19 9.28 4.85
CA ASP A 117 5.27 8.22 3.85
C ASP A 117 5.49 6.86 4.54
N TYR A 118 4.51 5.97 4.45
CA TYR A 118 4.61 4.62 5.01
C TYR A 118 5.53 3.70 4.21
N GLY A 119 5.92 4.07 2.99
CA GLY A 119 6.90 3.32 2.20
C GLY A 119 8.28 3.36 2.85
N SER A 120 8.79 4.57 3.09
CA SER A 120 10.12 4.79 3.69
C SER A 120 10.10 4.97 5.22
N GLY A 121 8.96 5.35 5.79
CA GLY A 121 8.85 5.85 7.16
C GLY A 121 9.17 7.34 7.29
N LEU A 122 9.29 8.10 6.18
CA LEU A 122 9.64 9.51 6.29
C LEU A 122 8.49 10.32 6.90
N ASN A 123 8.78 10.99 8.02
CA ASN A 123 7.95 12.01 8.62
C ASN A 123 8.58 13.39 8.41
N LEU A 124 7.97 14.23 7.55
CA LEU A 124 8.51 15.55 7.25
C LEU A 124 8.46 16.49 8.46
N SER A 125 7.49 16.34 9.35
CA SER A 125 7.42 17.14 10.58
C SER A 125 8.55 16.78 11.54
N GLU A 126 8.95 15.50 11.63
CA GLU A 126 10.13 15.09 12.41
C GLU A 126 11.43 15.55 11.76
N LEU A 127 11.54 15.50 10.43
CA LEU A 127 12.68 16.03 9.70
C LEU A 127 12.84 17.54 9.95
N ALA A 128 11.75 18.30 9.93
CA ALA A 128 11.74 19.74 10.20
C ALA A 128 12.19 20.06 11.63
N LYS A 129 11.85 19.24 12.63
CA LYS A 129 12.37 19.38 14.01
C LYS A 129 13.90 19.26 14.08
N GLN A 130 14.52 18.61 13.11
CA GLN A 130 15.98 18.48 12.98
C GLN A 130 16.64 19.61 12.16
N ALA A 131 15.92 20.70 11.85
CA ALA A 131 16.44 21.81 11.03
C ALA A 131 17.75 22.42 11.54
N LYS A 132 18.01 22.41 12.85
CA LYS A 132 19.29 22.88 13.40
C LYS A 132 20.46 22.05 12.90
N TRP A 133 20.30 20.73 12.82
CA TRP A 133 21.34 19.83 12.32
C TRP A 133 21.57 20.02 10.82
N LEU A 134 20.49 20.20 10.04
CA LEU A 134 20.58 20.48 8.60
C LEU A 134 21.41 21.75 8.30
N LYS A 135 21.50 22.70 9.22
CA LYS A 135 22.31 23.93 9.08
C LYS A 135 23.79 23.72 9.44
N THR A 136 24.19 22.56 9.95
CA THR A 136 25.60 22.24 10.24
C THR A 136 26.35 21.84 8.96
N ALA A 137 27.68 21.84 9.00
CA ALA A 137 28.50 21.37 7.88
C ALA A 137 28.17 19.92 7.47
N GLN A 138 27.97 19.02 8.45
CA GLN A 138 27.59 17.63 8.21
C GLN A 138 26.19 17.52 7.59
N GLY A 139 25.22 18.29 8.08
CA GLY A 139 23.87 18.32 7.53
C GLY A 139 23.83 18.82 6.09
N GLN A 140 24.57 19.88 5.79
CA GLN A 140 24.71 20.37 4.41
C GLN A 140 25.43 19.37 3.51
N GLN A 141 26.48 18.71 4.02
CA GLN A 141 27.18 17.65 3.30
C GLN A 141 26.26 16.47 2.99
N PHE A 142 25.44 16.05 3.95
CA PHE A 142 24.42 15.02 3.77
C PHE A 142 23.45 15.40 2.64
N LEU A 143 22.89 16.62 2.69
CA LEU A 143 21.96 17.08 1.65
C LEU A 143 22.61 17.16 0.26
N VAL A 144 23.86 17.62 0.18
CA VAL A 144 24.61 17.68 -1.08
C VAL A 144 24.90 16.28 -1.63
N MET A 145 25.25 15.32 -0.77
CA MET A 145 25.46 13.94 -1.19
C MET A 145 24.17 13.25 -1.60
N LEU A 146 23.11 13.37 -0.80
CA LEU A 146 21.80 12.78 -1.10
C LEU A 146 21.30 13.23 -2.46
N SER A 147 21.54 14.51 -2.74
CA SER A 147 21.38 15.14 -4.03
C SER A 147 22.30 14.50 -5.08
N ARG A 148 23.62 14.66 -4.99
CA ARG A 148 24.51 14.30 -6.11
C ARG A 148 24.69 12.80 -6.36
N ASP A 149 24.75 12.02 -5.30
CA ASP A 149 25.03 10.59 -5.31
C ASP A 149 24.33 9.90 -4.12
N PRO A 150 23.03 9.57 -4.25
CA PRO A 150 22.29 8.84 -3.22
C PRO A 150 22.82 7.41 -3.00
N GLY A 151 23.73 6.89 -3.84
CA GLY A 151 24.39 5.59 -3.66
C GLY A 151 25.62 5.62 -2.74
N SER A 152 26.10 6.81 -2.38
CA SER A 152 27.34 6.97 -1.61
C SER A 152 27.30 6.22 -0.26
N ALA A 153 28.41 5.60 0.12
CA ALA A 153 28.57 4.99 1.45
C ALA A 153 28.68 6.02 2.57
N GLU A 154 29.03 7.25 2.22
CA GLU A 154 29.19 8.33 3.18
C GLU A 154 27.83 8.81 3.74
N LEU A 155 26.73 8.55 3.03
CA LEU A 155 25.38 8.92 3.47
C LEU A 155 24.95 8.20 4.74
N GLU A 156 25.31 6.93 4.89
CA GLU A 156 25.02 6.15 6.09
C GLU A 156 25.70 6.77 7.32
N ALA A 157 27.00 7.06 7.21
CA ALA A 157 27.77 7.68 8.30
C ALA A 157 27.25 9.08 8.65
N LEU A 158 26.78 9.85 7.67
CA LEU A 158 26.22 11.18 7.89
C LEU A 158 24.81 11.13 8.52
N ALA A 159 24.03 10.10 8.22
CA ALA A 159 22.68 9.90 8.75
C ALA A 159 22.63 9.03 10.02
N ASP A 160 23.77 8.51 10.47
CA ASP A 160 23.87 7.55 11.56
C ASP A 160 23.07 7.96 12.80
N SER A 161 22.28 7.01 13.30
CA SER A 161 21.42 7.16 14.48
C SER A 161 20.40 8.30 14.38
N ARG A 162 20.09 8.76 13.16
CA ARG A 162 19.11 9.82 12.92
C ARG A 162 18.04 9.37 11.95
N THR A 163 17.02 8.72 12.52
CA THR A 163 15.88 8.14 11.80
C THR A 163 15.26 9.04 10.71
N PRO A 164 15.00 10.35 10.92
CA PRO A 164 14.39 11.16 9.86
C PRO A 164 15.28 11.32 8.61
N PHE A 165 16.60 11.32 8.76
CA PHE A 165 17.53 11.43 7.62
C PHE A 165 17.76 10.09 6.94
N LEU A 166 17.79 9.01 7.71
CA LEU A 166 17.79 7.65 7.18
C LEU A 166 16.52 7.42 6.35
N ALA A 167 15.34 7.78 6.85
CA ALA A 167 14.09 7.66 6.10
C ALA A 167 14.06 8.56 4.85
N LEU A 168 14.63 9.78 4.95
CA LEU A 168 14.79 10.68 3.82
C LEU A 168 15.69 10.08 2.73
N TRP A 169 16.78 9.43 3.14
CA TRP A 169 17.67 8.72 2.21
C TRP A 169 16.95 7.55 1.54
N LEU A 170 16.24 6.71 2.30
CA LEU A 170 15.47 5.61 1.74
C LEU A 170 14.44 6.10 0.72
N ALA A 171 13.70 7.16 1.03
CA ALA A 171 12.71 7.73 0.12
C ALA A 171 13.30 8.19 -1.23
N GLN A 172 14.56 8.61 -1.26
CA GLN A 172 15.27 8.97 -2.51
C GLN A 172 15.80 7.76 -3.28
N CYS A 173 15.89 6.62 -2.61
CA CYS A 173 16.43 5.39 -3.16
C CYS A 173 15.36 4.38 -3.56
N ILE A 174 14.07 4.63 -3.34
CA ILE A 174 12.99 3.69 -3.71
C ILE A 174 13.04 3.42 -5.22
N GLY A 175 13.08 2.14 -5.60
CA GLY A 175 13.19 1.70 -6.98
C GLY A 175 14.57 1.95 -7.61
N GLN A 176 15.56 2.38 -6.83
CA GLN A 176 16.93 2.65 -7.27
C GLN A 176 17.91 1.60 -6.72
N PRO A 177 19.08 1.41 -7.35
CA PRO A 177 20.10 0.47 -6.84
C PRO A 177 20.56 0.74 -5.39
N CYS A 178 20.41 1.97 -4.90
CA CYS A 178 20.76 2.32 -3.52
C CYS A 178 19.71 1.91 -2.47
N GLU A 179 18.52 1.44 -2.87
CA GLU A 179 17.42 1.10 -1.96
C GLU A 179 17.85 0.12 -0.89
N SER A 180 18.50 -0.98 -1.29
CA SER A 180 18.90 -2.05 -0.36
C SER A 180 19.86 -1.53 0.72
N LYS A 181 20.75 -0.60 0.34
CA LYS A 181 21.71 -0.01 1.27
C LYS A 181 21.03 0.95 2.24
N ALA A 182 20.22 1.87 1.73
CA ALA A 182 19.45 2.80 2.55
C ALA A 182 18.49 2.05 3.49
N LEU A 183 17.90 0.95 3.01
CA LEU A 183 17.02 0.09 3.78
C LEU A 183 17.78 -0.62 4.91
N ASN A 184 18.95 -1.20 4.63
CA ASN A 184 19.75 -1.90 5.64
C ASN A 184 20.23 -0.97 6.77
N ALA A 185 20.44 0.31 6.47
CA ALA A 185 20.78 1.32 7.46
C ALA A 185 19.60 1.74 8.37
N GLN A 186 18.34 1.43 8.01
CA GLN A 186 17.19 1.76 8.87
C GLN A 186 17.12 0.83 10.08
N LEU A 187 16.85 1.39 11.26
CA LEU A 187 16.39 0.63 12.43
C LEU A 187 14.84 0.62 12.46
N PRO A 188 14.21 -0.42 13.05
CA PRO A 188 12.78 -0.39 13.33
C PRO A 188 12.38 0.89 14.07
N ILE A 189 11.23 1.43 13.71
CA ILE A 189 10.69 2.67 14.27
C ILE A 189 9.32 2.40 14.90
N ASP A 190 8.91 3.27 15.83
CA ASP A 190 7.66 3.11 16.57
C ASP A 190 6.42 3.16 15.65
N GLU A 191 6.45 3.96 14.58
CA GLU A 191 5.39 3.99 13.57
C GLU A 191 5.77 3.06 12.41
N PRO A 192 5.05 1.95 12.17
CA PRO A 192 5.51 0.93 11.24
C PRO A 192 5.47 1.43 9.80
N ALA A 193 6.54 1.14 9.06
CA ALA A 193 6.64 1.33 7.63
C ALA A 193 6.52 -0.02 6.89
N ILE A 194 6.18 0.03 5.60
CA ILE A 194 6.02 -1.15 4.73
C ILE A 194 7.32 -1.98 4.68
N TRP A 195 8.47 -1.32 4.71
CA TRP A 195 9.74 -2.02 4.74
C TRP A 195 9.98 -2.79 6.05
N THR A 196 9.45 -2.33 7.18
CA THR A 196 9.55 -3.04 8.48
C THR A 196 8.76 -4.35 8.42
N LEU A 197 7.60 -4.32 7.76
CA LEU A 197 6.82 -5.53 7.46
C LEU A 197 7.61 -6.51 6.57
N ARG A 198 8.20 -6.03 5.47
CA ARG A 198 9.04 -6.86 4.58
C ARG A 198 10.19 -7.52 5.35
N ARG A 199 10.86 -6.74 6.20
CA ARG A 199 12.00 -7.20 7.01
C ARG A 199 11.60 -8.29 8.00
N GLY A 200 10.44 -8.16 8.65
CA GLY A 200 9.92 -9.20 9.55
C GLY A 200 9.81 -10.56 8.85
N PHE A 201 9.26 -10.58 7.63
CA PHE A 201 9.24 -11.80 6.82
C PHE A 201 10.64 -12.25 6.39
N ALA A 202 11.49 -11.33 5.93
CA ALA A 202 12.82 -11.67 5.43
C ALA A 202 13.76 -12.26 6.50
N TRP A 203 13.54 -11.94 7.78
CA TRP A 203 14.38 -12.36 8.89
C TRP A 203 13.71 -13.40 9.80
N GLU A 204 12.64 -14.03 9.33
CA GLU A 204 11.88 -15.03 10.08
C GLU A 204 11.34 -14.51 11.44
N ASP A 205 11.16 -13.19 11.56
CA ASP A 205 10.65 -12.52 12.77
C ASP A 205 9.14 -12.31 12.64
N ARG A 206 8.39 -13.34 13.01
CA ARG A 206 6.93 -13.37 12.99
C ARG A 206 6.33 -12.23 13.82
N ASP A 207 6.89 -11.93 14.98
CA ASP A 207 6.34 -10.91 15.87
C ASP A 207 6.49 -9.52 15.26
N THR A 208 7.64 -9.21 14.66
CA THR A 208 7.84 -7.95 13.92
C THR A 208 6.93 -7.88 12.70
N ALA A 209 6.79 -8.96 11.92
CA ALA A 209 5.92 -8.99 10.74
C ALA A 209 4.45 -8.71 11.12
N LEU A 210 3.92 -9.45 12.09
CA LEU A 210 2.51 -9.35 12.47
C LEU A 210 2.18 -8.07 13.24
N SER A 211 3.10 -7.57 14.09
CA SER A 211 2.92 -6.29 14.77
C SER A 211 2.97 -5.11 13.79
N SER A 212 3.91 -5.14 12.83
CA SER A 212 4.02 -4.13 11.77
C SER A 212 2.78 -4.13 10.87
N LEU A 213 2.29 -5.31 10.47
CA LEU A 213 1.05 -5.45 9.71
C LEU A 213 -0.14 -4.84 10.45
N ARG A 214 -0.30 -5.19 11.74
CA ARG A 214 -1.39 -4.66 12.56
C ARG A 214 -1.34 -3.15 12.70
N GLY A 215 -0.15 -2.59 12.94
CA GLY A 215 0.02 -1.14 13.05
C GLY A 215 -0.22 -0.43 11.72
N LEU A 216 0.27 -0.96 10.60
CA LEU A 216 -0.03 -0.44 9.26
C LEU A 216 -1.54 -0.47 8.98
N ARG A 217 -2.25 -1.56 9.32
CA ARG A 217 -3.71 -1.63 9.17
C ARG A 217 -4.46 -0.60 10.00
N GLN A 218 -4.05 -0.37 11.25
CA GLN A 218 -4.66 0.68 12.08
C GLN A 218 -4.50 2.07 11.47
N LYS A 219 -3.38 2.30 10.78
CA LYS A 219 -3.01 3.59 10.20
C LYS A 219 -3.58 3.81 8.80
N LEU A 220 -3.55 2.79 7.96
CA LEU A 220 -3.97 2.85 6.56
C LEU A 220 -5.45 2.49 6.39
N GLY A 221 -6.04 1.78 7.34
CA GLY A 221 -7.34 1.13 7.21
C GLY A 221 -7.22 -0.21 6.47
N ASP A 222 -8.36 -0.78 6.11
CA ASP A 222 -8.44 -2.06 5.40
C ASP A 222 -8.27 -1.89 3.88
N ASP A 223 -7.21 -1.20 3.46
CA ASP A 223 -6.88 -1.10 2.02
C ASP A 223 -6.41 -2.47 1.49
N PRO A 224 -7.05 -3.05 0.46
CA PRO A 224 -6.67 -4.35 -0.10
C PRO A 224 -5.22 -4.44 -0.57
N TRP A 225 -4.60 -3.31 -0.95
CA TRP A 225 -3.21 -3.29 -1.39
C TRP A 225 -2.22 -3.59 -0.26
N LEU A 226 -2.53 -3.21 0.98
CA LEU A 226 -1.68 -3.58 2.12
C LEU A 226 -1.65 -5.10 2.27
N TRP A 227 -2.82 -5.75 2.19
CA TRP A 227 -2.92 -7.20 2.25
C TRP A 227 -2.23 -7.89 1.07
N ARG A 228 -2.36 -7.33 -0.14
CA ARG A 228 -1.67 -7.86 -1.32
C ARG A 228 -0.15 -7.85 -1.15
N ILE A 229 0.41 -6.71 -0.74
CA ILE A 229 1.86 -6.57 -0.46
C ILE A 229 2.31 -7.54 0.63
N THR A 230 1.50 -7.67 1.70
CA THR A 230 1.78 -8.63 2.79
C THR A 230 1.82 -10.06 2.26
N GLY A 231 0.86 -10.45 1.42
CA GLY A 231 0.82 -11.77 0.78
C GLY A 231 2.00 -12.03 -0.14
N ILE A 232 2.43 -11.03 -0.92
CA ILE A 232 3.64 -11.11 -1.75
C ILE A 232 4.87 -11.37 -0.87
N TYR A 233 5.04 -10.64 0.23
CA TYR A 233 6.18 -10.86 1.13
C TYR A 233 6.12 -12.24 1.80
N ALA A 234 4.95 -12.64 2.31
CA ALA A 234 4.79 -13.95 2.92
C ALA A 234 5.06 -15.09 1.95
N HIS A 235 4.59 -14.99 0.70
CA HIS A 235 4.87 -15.99 -0.34
C HIS A 235 6.36 -16.02 -0.70
N TYR A 236 6.95 -14.86 -1.00
CA TYR A 236 8.35 -14.74 -1.40
C TYR A 236 9.31 -15.29 -0.33
N TYR A 237 9.01 -15.06 0.95
CA TYR A 237 9.82 -15.54 2.08
C TYR A 237 9.29 -16.85 2.69
N GLN A 238 8.37 -17.56 2.04
CA GLN A 238 7.86 -18.89 2.47
C GLN A 238 7.22 -18.94 3.87
N HIS A 239 6.47 -17.89 4.23
CA HIS A 239 5.80 -17.72 5.52
C HIS A 239 4.29 -17.45 5.37
N CYS A 240 3.68 -18.02 4.33
CA CYS A 240 2.24 -17.88 4.07
C CYS A 240 1.37 -18.41 5.22
N ASP A 241 1.85 -19.40 5.96
CA ASP A 241 1.18 -19.97 7.13
C ASP A 241 0.89 -18.93 8.23
N TRP A 242 1.66 -17.84 8.30
CA TRP A 242 1.46 -16.80 9.31
C TRP A 242 0.22 -15.95 9.09
N ILE A 243 -0.21 -15.79 7.84
CA ILE A 243 -1.22 -14.79 7.46
C ILE A 243 -2.32 -15.34 6.55
N ILE A 244 -2.25 -16.60 6.12
CA ILE A 244 -3.16 -17.15 5.10
C ILE A 244 -4.63 -16.98 5.45
N LYS A 245 -5.00 -17.26 6.71
CA LYS A 245 -6.38 -17.10 7.17
C LYS A 245 -6.85 -15.65 7.05
N ASP A 246 -6.04 -14.71 7.52
CA ASP A 246 -6.38 -13.29 7.48
C ASP A 246 -6.43 -12.75 6.03
N LEU A 247 -5.58 -13.27 5.14
CA LEU A 247 -5.59 -12.98 3.70
C LEU A 247 -6.88 -13.42 3.02
N GLN A 248 -7.34 -14.65 3.31
CA GLN A 248 -8.59 -15.19 2.77
C GLN A 248 -9.81 -14.43 3.30
N GLU A 249 -9.79 -14.05 4.57
CA GLU A 249 -10.82 -13.20 5.19
C GLU A 249 -10.84 -11.79 4.57
N ALA A 250 -9.67 -11.17 4.38
CA ALA A 250 -9.55 -9.86 3.75
C ALA A 250 -10.02 -9.84 2.29
N TRP A 251 -9.69 -10.89 1.53
CA TRP A 251 -10.24 -11.06 0.18
C TRP A 251 -11.76 -11.22 0.20
N THR A 252 -12.30 -12.07 1.07
CA THR A 252 -13.74 -12.27 1.22
C THR A 252 -14.46 -10.96 1.54
N ALA A 253 -13.89 -10.13 2.41
CA ALA A 253 -14.48 -8.85 2.80
C ALA A 253 -14.41 -7.79 1.70
N SER A 254 -13.34 -7.77 0.90
CA SER A 254 -13.09 -6.72 -0.10
C SER A 254 -13.57 -7.05 -1.51
N GLY A 255 -13.62 -8.33 -1.89
CA GLY A 255 -13.88 -8.77 -3.26
C GLY A 255 -12.82 -8.33 -4.28
N SER A 256 -11.63 -7.92 -3.83
CA SER A 256 -10.60 -7.35 -4.70
C SER A 256 -9.88 -8.41 -5.54
N ASP A 257 -9.97 -8.29 -6.88
CA ASP A 257 -9.21 -9.12 -7.84
C ASP A 257 -7.69 -9.09 -7.56
N ALA A 258 -7.17 -7.92 -7.21
CA ALA A 258 -5.74 -7.72 -6.91
C ALA A 258 -5.29 -8.53 -5.68
N LEU A 259 -6.16 -8.68 -4.67
CA LEU A 259 -5.87 -9.44 -3.46
C LEU A 259 -6.09 -10.96 -3.66
N ALA A 260 -6.99 -11.34 -4.58
CA ALA A 260 -7.33 -12.73 -4.86
C ALA A 260 -6.10 -13.56 -5.28
N ASP A 261 -5.19 -12.97 -6.08
CA ASP A 261 -3.97 -13.63 -6.54
C ASP A 261 -3.00 -13.94 -5.39
N SER A 262 -2.68 -12.96 -4.54
CA SER A 262 -1.81 -13.19 -3.38
C SER A 262 -2.40 -14.19 -2.38
N ALA A 263 -3.72 -14.15 -2.17
CA ALA A 263 -4.42 -15.12 -1.34
C ALA A 263 -4.38 -16.54 -1.94
N LEU A 264 -4.50 -16.65 -3.27
CA LEU A 264 -4.36 -17.92 -4.00
C LEU A 264 -2.95 -18.48 -3.84
N GLN A 265 -1.91 -17.70 -4.15
CA GLN A 265 -0.52 -18.14 -4.08
C GLN A 265 -0.14 -18.65 -2.69
N CYS A 266 -0.58 -17.96 -1.64
CA CYS A 266 -0.36 -18.44 -0.27
C CYS A 266 -1.22 -19.66 0.10
N THR A 267 -2.42 -19.79 -0.45
CA THR A 267 -3.26 -20.99 -0.25
C THR A 267 -2.58 -22.22 -0.88
N LEU A 268 -2.11 -22.10 -2.12
CA LEU A 268 -1.43 -23.18 -2.84
C LEU A 268 -0.16 -23.63 -2.09
N SER A 269 0.69 -22.69 -1.71
CA SER A 269 1.91 -22.96 -0.92
C SER A 269 1.61 -23.68 0.40
N SER A 270 0.59 -23.24 1.14
CA SER A 270 0.24 -23.82 2.44
C SER A 270 -0.35 -25.23 2.31
N MET A 271 -1.26 -25.45 1.35
CA MET A 271 -1.92 -26.75 1.13
C MET A 271 -0.96 -27.85 0.65
N GLU A 272 0.19 -27.51 0.06
CA GLU A 272 1.24 -28.47 -0.27
C GLU A 272 1.93 -29.07 0.96
N HIS A 273 2.07 -28.29 2.03
CA HIS A 273 2.88 -28.66 3.20
C HIS A 273 2.07 -29.36 4.30
N ASP A 274 0.74 -29.27 4.27
CA ASP A 274 -0.15 -29.86 5.26
C ASP A 274 -1.42 -30.45 4.62
N GLU A 275 -1.34 -31.72 4.21
CA GLU A 275 -2.47 -32.46 3.61
C GLU A 275 -3.69 -32.58 4.55
N ASN A 276 -3.51 -32.37 5.87
CA ASN A 276 -4.55 -32.55 6.88
C ASN A 276 -5.28 -31.25 7.29
N SER A 277 -4.84 -30.05 6.86
CA SER A 277 -5.49 -28.76 7.24
C SER A 277 -6.40 -28.14 6.17
N SER A 278 -6.81 -28.94 5.17
CA SER A 278 -7.31 -28.44 3.88
C SER A 278 -8.74 -27.89 3.83
N SER A 279 -9.53 -27.88 4.91
CA SER A 279 -10.94 -27.44 4.82
C SER A 279 -11.07 -25.94 4.50
N ALA A 280 -10.26 -25.09 5.14
CA ALA A 280 -10.27 -23.65 4.89
C ALA A 280 -9.76 -23.32 3.48
N GLY A 281 -8.66 -23.96 3.05
CA GLY A 281 -8.12 -23.79 1.70
C GLY A 281 -9.08 -24.26 0.61
N THR A 282 -9.72 -25.41 0.79
CA THR A 282 -10.77 -25.93 -0.11
C THR A 282 -11.93 -24.95 -0.22
N HIS A 283 -12.45 -24.46 0.91
CA HIS A 283 -13.53 -23.46 0.91
C HIS A 283 -13.16 -22.16 0.20
N PHE A 284 -11.91 -21.70 0.38
CA PHE A 284 -11.40 -20.54 -0.35
C PHE A 284 -11.38 -20.79 -1.85
N LEU A 285 -10.83 -21.93 -2.31
CA LEU A 285 -10.73 -22.27 -3.73
C LEU A 285 -12.11 -22.46 -4.38
N ASP A 286 -13.07 -23.05 -3.67
CA ASP A 286 -14.45 -23.17 -4.13
C ASP A 286 -15.09 -21.79 -4.35
N ARG A 287 -15.01 -20.91 -3.35
CA ARG A 287 -15.52 -19.54 -3.46
C ARG A 287 -14.81 -18.74 -4.54
N LEU A 288 -13.50 -18.89 -4.67
CA LEU A 288 -12.73 -18.22 -5.72
C LEU A 288 -13.18 -18.70 -7.09
N SER A 289 -13.37 -20.02 -7.27
CA SER A 289 -13.90 -20.61 -8.49
C SER A 289 -15.29 -20.06 -8.84
N GLU A 290 -16.17 -19.90 -7.86
CA GLU A 290 -17.49 -19.29 -8.05
C GLU A 290 -17.40 -17.81 -8.48
N THR A 291 -16.40 -17.08 -7.97
CA THR A 291 -16.24 -15.64 -8.19
C THR A 291 -15.59 -15.31 -9.54
N ILE A 292 -14.45 -15.93 -9.84
CA ILE A 292 -13.64 -15.60 -11.03
C ILE A 292 -13.84 -16.60 -12.17
N GLY A 293 -14.60 -17.67 -11.94
CA GLY A 293 -14.82 -18.77 -12.87
C GLY A 293 -13.76 -19.85 -12.79
N ARG A 294 -14.19 -21.10 -12.93
CA ARG A 294 -13.35 -22.31 -12.86
C ARG A 294 -12.18 -22.28 -13.85
N GLU A 295 -12.40 -21.78 -15.07
CA GLU A 295 -11.32 -21.68 -16.08
C GLU A 295 -10.22 -20.70 -15.69
N ARG A 296 -10.58 -19.54 -15.11
CA ARG A 296 -9.60 -18.54 -14.67
C ARG A 296 -8.82 -19.07 -13.47
N LEU A 297 -9.50 -19.73 -12.53
CA LEU A 297 -8.83 -20.40 -11.41
C LEU A 297 -7.89 -21.51 -11.88
N SER A 298 -8.36 -22.41 -12.75
CA SER A 298 -7.54 -23.49 -13.31
C SER A 298 -6.28 -22.94 -13.98
N ARG A 299 -6.40 -21.87 -14.78
CA ARG A 299 -5.23 -21.23 -15.41
C ARG A 299 -4.28 -20.62 -14.38
N ALA A 300 -4.78 -19.98 -13.33
CA ALA A 300 -3.95 -19.38 -12.29
C ALA A 300 -3.18 -20.45 -11.50
N ILE A 301 -3.83 -21.56 -11.13
CA ILE A 301 -3.16 -22.69 -10.47
C ILE A 301 -2.09 -23.29 -11.39
N ASN A 302 -2.41 -23.53 -12.66
CA ASN A 302 -1.42 -24.04 -13.62
C ASN A 302 -0.23 -23.07 -13.79
N ALA A 303 -0.48 -21.76 -13.86
CA ALA A 303 0.56 -20.74 -14.00
C ALA A 303 1.51 -20.75 -12.80
N TYR A 304 0.96 -20.87 -11.58
CA TYR A 304 1.74 -20.96 -10.34
C TYR A 304 2.75 -22.11 -10.38
N TYR A 305 2.31 -23.33 -10.75
CA TYR A 305 3.20 -24.50 -10.81
C TYR A 305 4.13 -24.49 -12.02
N LEU A 306 3.69 -23.90 -13.14
CA LEU A 306 4.51 -23.74 -14.34
C LEU A 306 5.71 -22.82 -14.10
N GLN A 307 5.55 -21.79 -13.25
CA GLN A 307 6.64 -20.87 -12.89
C GLN A 307 7.86 -21.60 -12.32
N ASP A 308 7.62 -22.64 -11.51
CA ASP A 308 8.67 -23.47 -10.91
C ASP A 308 8.97 -24.76 -11.70
N GLN A 309 8.37 -24.92 -12.89
CA GLN A 309 8.45 -26.15 -13.70
C GLN A 309 8.03 -27.42 -12.94
N ARG A 310 7.06 -27.30 -12.02
CA ARG A 310 6.53 -28.41 -11.22
C ARG A 310 5.18 -28.89 -11.76
N PRO A 311 4.83 -30.18 -11.62
CA PRO A 311 3.48 -30.64 -11.91
C PRO A 311 2.51 -30.14 -10.83
N VAL A 312 1.25 -29.92 -11.21
CA VAL A 312 0.19 -29.57 -10.25
C VAL A 312 -0.09 -30.78 -9.34
N PRO A 313 -0.02 -30.63 -8.00
CA PRO A 313 -0.35 -31.69 -7.06
C PRO A 313 -1.81 -32.17 -7.18
N SER A 314 -2.05 -33.45 -6.92
CA SER A 314 -3.39 -34.08 -7.05
C SER A 314 -4.44 -33.49 -6.12
N VAL A 315 -4.03 -32.88 -5.00
CA VAL A 315 -4.96 -32.18 -4.08
C VAL A 315 -5.73 -31.06 -4.80
N PHE A 316 -5.18 -30.48 -5.87
CA PHE A 316 -5.84 -29.41 -6.63
C PHE A 316 -6.67 -29.90 -7.82
N SER A 317 -6.71 -31.21 -8.10
CA SER A 317 -7.49 -31.77 -9.21
C SER A 317 -8.97 -31.34 -9.29
N PRO A 318 -9.70 -31.08 -8.18
CA PRO A 318 -11.06 -30.56 -8.26
C PRO A 318 -11.19 -29.22 -9.03
N TRP A 319 -10.19 -28.34 -8.91
CA TRP A 319 -10.22 -27.00 -9.53
C TRP A 319 -9.45 -26.92 -10.85
N ILE A 320 -8.76 -27.99 -11.24
CA ILE A 320 -8.11 -28.10 -12.55
C ILE A 320 -9.11 -28.63 -13.56
N ILE A 321 -9.31 -27.88 -14.64
CA ILE A 321 -9.95 -28.40 -15.84
C ILE A 321 -8.88 -29.24 -16.52
N GLY A 322 -9.10 -30.56 -16.58
CA GLY A 322 -8.21 -31.45 -17.30
C GLY A 322 -7.99 -30.90 -18.70
N GLN A 323 -6.73 -30.89 -19.16
CA GLN A 323 -6.50 -30.79 -20.60
C GLN A 323 -7.13 -32.04 -21.20
N THR A 324 -8.37 -31.94 -21.65
CA THR A 324 -8.89 -32.87 -22.65
C THR A 324 -8.04 -32.65 -23.88
N GLY A 325 -6.93 -33.39 -23.96
CA GLY A 325 -6.42 -33.83 -25.23
C GLY A 325 -7.46 -34.75 -25.84
N GLU A 326 -7.81 -34.45 -27.09
CA GLU A 326 -8.78 -35.08 -27.99
C GLU A 326 -10.24 -34.63 -27.87
#